data_AF-A0A6B2G4L2-F1
#
_entry.id   AF-A0A6B2G4L2-F1
#
_cell.length_a   1.000
_cell.length_b   1.000
_cell.length_c   1.000
_cell.angle_alpha   90.00
_cell.angle_beta   90.00
_cell.angle_gamma   90.00
#
_symmetry.space_group_name_H-M   'P 1'
#
loop_
_entity.id
_entity.type
_entity.pdbx_description
1 polymer ?
#
loop_
_entity_poly.entity_id
_entity_poly.type
_entity_poly.pdbx_seq_one_letter_code
_entity_poly.pdbx_strand_id
1 'polypeptide(L)'
;LLLRGKEIGSTDFLLFFNPFCRDDDVYMPCYDDIKEYVLNDVTKIYMGTEDYIIPKEWDLGQFEPGSIESAVILLNKMPAATRSNAVEVSRQLSALINSNDDSGVLIGNWSGKYLDGTSPMAWNGSTEILSKYAQYCSPVRYGQCWVFSGVLCTVLRTIGIPSRCITNYSSLHDTDGSLKWEIYLDSNFNPISTAGDSCWNFHCWNEAWIKRADIGSNHDGWQVLDATPQERSGGLYRLGPASKFAIRKGLTSVPYDVGFVFAEVNADKVFFLRQPDGSFKQYMVKKNELGRMILTKGRNSDDLEDITKEYKCNQEETMNSLIDLEHSEMRMNEMTINRNIVIKVLCPSFVSLTDDLYGTIVVTGLSDKEDSILKAEALLVSYTGRNICKLYDAT
;
A
#
# COMPACT_ATOMS: atom_id res chain seq x y z
N LEU A 1 15.48 -31.40 -7.29
CA LEU A 1 15.72 -32.85 -7.50
C LEU A 1 17.11 -33.17 -6.97
N LEU A 2 17.21 -33.85 -5.82
CA LEU A 2 18.50 -34.37 -5.33
C LEU A 2 18.67 -35.78 -5.89
N LEU A 3 19.36 -35.88 -7.03
CA LEU A 3 19.88 -37.15 -7.53
C LEU A 3 21.16 -37.46 -6.74
N ARG A 4 21.13 -38.52 -5.92
CA ARG A 4 22.34 -39.14 -5.37
C ARG A 4 23.04 -39.93 -6.46
N GLY A 5 23.93 -39.25 -7.18
CA GLY A 5 25.05 -39.85 -7.90
C GLY A 5 26.30 -39.08 -7.48
N LYS A 6 27.36 -39.78 -7.06
CA LYS A 6 28.64 -39.14 -6.73
C LYS A 6 29.20 -38.48 -7.99
N GLU A 7 29.08 -37.16 -8.11
CA GLU A 7 29.85 -36.38 -9.07
C GLU A 7 31.12 -35.86 -8.39
N ILE A 8 32.27 -36.11 -9.02
CA ILE A 8 33.55 -35.52 -8.65
C ILE A 8 33.52 -34.10 -9.20
N GLY A 9 33.40 -33.12 -8.30
CA GLY A 9 33.51 -31.68 -8.62
C GLY A 9 32.19 -30.94 -8.86
N SER A 10 31.14 -31.16 -8.05
CA SER A 10 29.97 -30.26 -8.08
C SER A 10 30.26 -29.01 -7.25
N THR A 11 30.51 -27.89 -7.92
CA THR A 11 30.41 -26.58 -7.26
C THR A 11 28.94 -26.18 -7.30
N ASP A 12 28.27 -26.24 -6.15
CA ASP A 12 26.91 -25.71 -6.04
C ASP A 12 26.98 -24.18 -6.22
N PHE A 13 26.13 -23.64 -7.09
CA PHE A 13 26.02 -22.20 -7.31
C PHE A 13 24.56 -21.75 -7.26
N LEU A 14 24.34 -20.51 -6.82
CA LEU A 14 23.04 -19.85 -6.88
C LEU A 14 22.96 -19.04 -8.17
N LEU A 15 21.86 -19.18 -8.89
CA LEU A 15 21.55 -18.36 -10.05
C LEU A 15 20.30 -17.52 -9.75
N PHE A 16 20.47 -16.21 -9.79
CA PHE A 16 19.43 -15.21 -9.58
C PHE A 16 19.19 -14.40 -10.86
N PHE A 17 18.15 -13.57 -10.86
CA PHE A 17 17.83 -12.70 -11.99
C PHE A 17 18.97 -11.70 -12.26
N ASN A 18 19.15 -11.32 -13.53
CA ASN A 18 20.26 -10.48 -13.94
C ASN A 18 19.78 -9.14 -14.54
N PRO A 19 19.71 -8.06 -13.72
CA PRO A 19 19.24 -6.75 -14.19
C PRO A 19 20.21 -6.07 -15.17
N PHE A 20 21.43 -6.60 -15.35
CA PHE A 20 22.40 -6.13 -16.33
C PHE A 20 22.22 -6.75 -17.72
N CYS A 21 21.51 -7.88 -17.81
CA CYS A 21 21.34 -8.63 -19.05
C CYS A 21 20.10 -8.15 -19.81
N ARG A 22 20.28 -7.69 -21.06
CA ARG A 22 19.18 -7.15 -21.90
C ARG A 22 18.04 -8.13 -22.15
N ASP A 23 18.38 -9.42 -22.19
CA ASP A 23 17.43 -10.49 -22.49
C ASP A 23 16.70 -11.01 -21.24
N ASP A 24 17.07 -10.54 -20.05
CA ASP A 24 16.41 -10.90 -18.79
C ASP A 24 15.09 -10.12 -18.62
N ASP A 25 14.13 -10.72 -17.91
CA ASP A 25 12.83 -10.12 -17.58
C ASP A 25 12.99 -8.85 -16.73
N VAL A 26 14.08 -8.75 -15.96
CA VAL A 26 14.32 -7.64 -15.02
C VAL A 26 15.39 -6.66 -15.51
N TYR A 27 15.71 -6.68 -16.79
CA TYR A 27 16.69 -5.77 -17.38
C TYR A 27 16.36 -4.30 -17.08
N MET A 28 17.31 -3.60 -16.49
CA MET A 28 17.20 -2.17 -16.20
C MET A 28 18.25 -1.41 -17.03
N PRO A 29 17.83 -0.51 -17.95
CA PRO A 29 18.74 0.06 -18.93
C PRO A 29 19.77 1.04 -18.35
N CYS A 30 19.45 1.67 -17.21
CA CYS A 30 20.34 2.64 -16.60
C CYS A 30 21.10 2.05 -15.41
N TYR A 31 22.43 2.09 -15.48
CA TYR A 31 23.29 1.55 -14.42
C TYR A 31 23.10 2.26 -13.07
N ASP A 32 22.85 3.57 -13.08
CA ASP A 32 22.57 4.32 -11.86
C ASP A 32 21.21 3.96 -11.24
N ASP A 33 20.27 3.40 -12.00
CA ASP A 33 19.03 2.82 -11.43
C ASP A 33 19.34 1.46 -10.77
N ILE A 34 20.20 0.64 -11.37
CA ILE A 34 20.64 -0.62 -10.76
C ILE A 34 21.37 -0.38 -9.43
N LYS A 35 22.19 0.68 -9.36
CA LYS A 35 22.84 1.07 -8.09
C LYS A 35 21.82 1.30 -6.99
N GLU A 36 20.75 2.04 -7.26
CA GLU A 36 19.74 2.36 -6.25
C GLU A 36 18.79 1.20 -5.96
N TYR A 37 18.30 0.52 -7.00
CA TYR A 37 17.16 -0.41 -6.88
C TYR A 37 17.57 -1.88 -6.73
N VAL A 38 18.88 -2.19 -6.79
CA VAL A 38 19.42 -3.53 -6.58
C VAL A 38 20.59 -3.50 -5.59
N LEU A 39 21.56 -2.60 -5.80
CA LEU A 39 22.82 -2.64 -5.06
C LEU A 39 22.82 -1.86 -3.74
N ASN A 40 22.01 -0.81 -3.62
CA ASN A 40 21.88 -0.04 -2.39
C ASN A 40 21.13 -0.87 -1.34
N ASP A 41 21.74 -1.07 -0.19
CA ASP A 41 21.21 -1.87 0.92
C ASP A 41 20.53 -1.03 2.00
N VAL A 42 20.37 0.27 1.75
CA VAL A 42 19.62 1.18 2.63
C VAL A 42 18.50 1.85 1.84
N THR A 43 17.33 1.98 2.45
CA THR A 43 16.20 2.73 1.90
C THR A 43 15.55 3.62 2.96
N LYS A 44 14.58 4.43 2.52
CA LYS A 44 13.71 5.22 3.39
C LYS A 44 12.26 4.86 3.12
N ILE A 45 11.52 4.61 4.19
CA ILE A 45 10.07 4.41 4.17
C ILE A 45 9.43 5.62 4.86
N TYR A 46 8.43 6.21 4.22
CA TYR A 46 7.77 7.41 4.72
C TYR A 46 6.50 7.01 5.47
N MET A 47 6.32 7.53 6.68
CA MET A 47 5.18 7.27 7.56
C MET A 47 4.52 8.60 7.95
N GLY A 48 3.52 8.57 8.83
CA GLY A 48 2.84 9.77 9.33
C GLY A 48 1.61 10.14 8.50
N THR A 49 1.48 11.41 8.13
CA THR A 49 0.41 11.91 7.24
C THR A 49 1.00 12.74 6.11
N GLU A 50 0.21 13.09 5.11
CA GLU A 50 0.64 13.98 4.02
C GLU A 50 1.05 15.39 4.50
N ASP A 51 0.55 15.81 5.66
CA ASP A 51 0.88 17.10 6.29
C ASP A 51 2.11 17.01 7.21
N TYR A 52 2.46 15.80 7.67
CA TYR A 52 3.59 15.55 8.56
C TYR A 52 4.25 14.20 8.24
N ILE A 53 5.18 14.25 7.28
CA ILE A 53 5.93 13.09 6.79
C ILE A 53 7.04 12.73 7.78
N ILE A 54 7.05 11.47 8.21
CA ILE A 54 8.07 10.91 9.10
C ILE A 54 8.92 9.91 8.30
N PRO A 55 10.14 10.27 7.88
CA PRO A 55 11.03 9.32 7.23
C PRO A 55 11.57 8.31 8.25
N LYS A 56 11.60 7.04 7.86
CA LYS A 56 12.24 5.96 8.60
C LYS A 56 13.27 5.30 7.70
N GLU A 57 14.53 5.41 8.10
CA GLU A 57 15.60 4.62 7.49
C GLU A 57 15.36 3.14 7.74
N TRP A 58 15.64 2.34 6.72
CA TRP A 58 15.45 0.90 6.74
C TRP A 58 16.66 0.21 6.12
N ASP A 59 17.33 -0.62 6.92
CA ASP A 59 18.40 -1.51 6.46
C ASP A 59 17.77 -2.70 5.73
N LEU A 60 17.97 -2.76 4.42
CA LEU A 60 17.49 -3.88 3.61
C LEU A 60 18.36 -5.12 3.84
N GLY A 61 19.68 -4.98 3.98
CA GLY A 61 20.59 -6.10 4.25
C GLY A 61 20.50 -7.26 3.24
N GLN A 62 20.27 -6.99 1.96
CA GLN A 62 20.04 -8.03 0.94
C GLN A 62 21.25 -8.95 0.71
N PHE A 63 22.46 -8.51 1.10
CA PHE A 63 23.71 -9.27 0.99
C PHE A 63 24.04 -10.11 2.23
N GLU A 64 23.27 -9.95 3.31
CA GLU A 64 23.50 -10.69 4.54
C GLU A 64 23.12 -12.18 4.37
N PRO A 65 23.84 -13.11 5.03
CA PRO A 65 23.60 -14.54 4.86
C PRO A 65 22.14 -14.95 5.12
N GLY A 66 21.50 -14.39 6.16
CA GLY A 66 20.11 -14.67 6.49
C GLY A 66 19.11 -14.24 5.41
N SER A 67 19.42 -13.19 4.66
CA SER A 67 18.62 -12.72 3.52
C SER A 67 18.72 -13.69 2.34
N ILE A 68 19.93 -14.12 2.00
CA ILE A 68 20.19 -15.10 0.93
C ILE A 68 19.55 -16.45 1.27
N GLU A 69 19.76 -16.95 2.50
CA GLU A 69 19.17 -18.21 2.97
C GLU A 69 17.64 -18.16 2.95
N SER A 70 17.05 -17.07 3.44
CA SER A 70 15.60 -16.86 3.39
C SER A 70 15.09 -16.82 1.97
N ALA A 71 15.74 -16.09 1.06
CA ALA A 71 15.34 -16.04 -0.34
C ALA A 71 15.34 -17.43 -0.98
N VAL A 72 16.36 -18.26 -0.71
CA VAL A 72 16.44 -19.65 -1.18
C VAL A 72 15.32 -20.52 -0.57
N ILE A 73 15.02 -20.37 0.72
CA ILE A 73 13.89 -21.07 1.37
C ILE A 73 12.57 -20.71 0.69
N LEU A 74 12.32 -19.42 0.46
CA LEU A 74 11.08 -18.92 -0.17
C LEU A 74 10.96 -19.40 -1.62
N LEU A 75 12.03 -19.31 -2.41
CA LEU A 75 12.06 -19.86 -3.78
C LEU A 75 11.80 -21.36 -3.76
N ASN A 76 12.29 -22.09 -2.76
CA ASN A 76 12.07 -23.52 -2.63
C ASN A 76 10.62 -23.93 -2.31
N LYS A 77 9.79 -23.00 -1.82
CA LYS A 77 8.35 -23.20 -1.66
C LYS A 77 7.58 -23.11 -2.98
N MET A 78 8.17 -22.55 -4.03
CA MET A 78 7.55 -22.39 -5.34
C MET A 78 7.87 -23.58 -6.28
N PRO A 79 6.99 -23.96 -7.22
CA PRO A 79 7.33 -24.95 -8.25
C PRO A 79 8.57 -24.53 -9.05
N ALA A 80 9.49 -25.46 -9.32
CA ALA A 80 10.75 -25.13 -10.01
C ALA A 80 10.54 -24.46 -11.39
N ALA A 81 9.49 -24.86 -12.12
CA ALA A 81 9.17 -24.31 -13.43
C ALA A 81 8.73 -22.84 -13.42
N THR A 82 8.30 -22.29 -12.28
CA THR A 82 7.88 -20.89 -12.18
C THR A 82 9.03 -19.95 -11.78
N ARG A 83 10.14 -20.50 -11.28
CA ARG A 83 11.26 -19.72 -10.71
C ARG A 83 12.07 -18.93 -11.74
N SER A 84 11.88 -19.19 -13.03
CA SER A 84 12.53 -18.46 -14.13
C SER A 84 11.70 -17.29 -14.65
N ASN A 85 10.48 -17.07 -14.13
CA ASN A 85 9.57 -16.03 -14.59
C ASN A 85 9.44 -14.97 -13.48
N ALA A 86 9.90 -13.75 -13.75
CA ALA A 86 9.89 -12.68 -12.74
C ALA A 86 8.48 -12.31 -12.28
N VAL A 87 7.48 -12.35 -13.17
CA VAL A 87 6.07 -12.08 -12.85
C VAL A 87 5.54 -13.08 -11.82
N GLU A 88 5.76 -14.37 -12.06
CA GLU A 88 5.31 -15.44 -11.17
C GLU A 88 6.07 -15.42 -9.84
N VAL A 89 7.40 -15.25 -9.87
CA VAL A 89 8.21 -15.17 -8.65
C VAL A 89 7.77 -13.99 -7.79
N SER A 90 7.61 -12.81 -8.37
CA SER A 90 7.15 -11.61 -7.64
C SER A 90 5.77 -11.79 -7.02
N ARG A 91 4.82 -12.39 -7.75
CA ARG A 91 3.47 -12.69 -7.25
C ARG A 91 3.45 -13.72 -6.12
N GLN A 92 4.34 -14.71 -6.17
CA GLN A 92 4.48 -15.70 -5.11
C GLN A 92 5.18 -15.08 -3.89
N LEU A 93 6.16 -14.21 -4.09
CA LEU A 93 6.81 -13.50 -2.99
C LEU A 93 5.84 -12.58 -2.24
N SER A 94 4.97 -11.83 -2.93
CA SER A 94 3.95 -11.04 -2.22
C SER A 94 3.06 -11.90 -1.32
N ALA A 95 2.82 -13.17 -1.67
CA ALA A 95 2.11 -14.13 -0.81
C ALA A 95 2.98 -14.65 0.35
N LEU A 96 4.23 -15.05 0.05
CA LEU A 96 5.10 -15.74 0.99
C LEU A 96 5.78 -14.82 2.01
N ILE A 97 5.71 -13.51 1.83
CA ILE A 97 6.21 -12.55 2.83
C ILE A 97 5.23 -12.44 4.02
N ASN A 98 3.93 -12.60 3.81
CA ASN A 98 2.97 -12.74 4.91
C ASN A 98 2.69 -14.20 5.27
N SER A 99 2.26 -14.44 6.51
CA SER A 99 2.08 -15.80 7.03
C SER A 99 0.67 -16.36 6.88
N ASN A 100 -0.25 -15.67 6.23
CA ASN A 100 -1.68 -15.95 6.38
C ASN A 100 -2.12 -17.29 5.78
N ASP A 101 -1.49 -17.73 4.69
CA ASP A 101 -1.87 -18.97 4.00
C ASP A 101 -0.75 -20.03 4.03
N ASP A 102 0.49 -19.66 3.69
CA ASP A 102 1.58 -20.62 3.41
C ASP A 102 2.72 -20.63 4.46
N SER A 103 2.44 -20.14 5.67
CA SER A 103 3.46 -19.98 6.73
C SER A 103 4.69 -19.22 6.21
N GLY A 104 4.43 -18.07 5.57
CA GLY A 104 5.43 -17.14 5.08
C GLY A 104 6.21 -16.42 6.19
N VAL A 105 6.87 -15.32 5.85
CA VAL A 105 7.91 -14.72 6.70
C VAL A 105 7.35 -14.03 7.95
N LEU A 106 6.31 -13.21 7.82
CA LEU A 106 5.84 -12.31 8.88
C LEU A 106 4.39 -12.57 9.29
N ILE A 107 4.15 -12.55 10.61
CA ILE A 107 2.79 -12.50 11.17
C ILE A 107 2.36 -11.03 11.30
N GLY A 108 1.26 -10.65 10.64
CA GLY A 108 0.69 -9.31 10.75
C GLY A 108 -0.05 -9.09 12.07
N ASN A 109 0.11 -7.91 12.69
CA ASN A 109 -0.65 -7.56 13.91
C ASN A 109 -0.86 -6.05 14.04
N TRP A 110 -2.13 -5.62 14.05
CA TRP A 110 -2.59 -4.23 14.20
C TRP A 110 -3.34 -3.96 15.52
N SER A 111 -3.26 -4.88 16.48
CA SER A 111 -4.01 -4.78 17.74
C SER A 111 -3.45 -3.75 18.73
N GLY A 112 -2.22 -3.27 18.51
CA GLY A 112 -1.49 -2.46 19.48
C GLY A 112 -0.88 -3.25 20.65
N LYS A 113 -0.99 -4.59 20.64
CA LYS A 113 -0.49 -5.48 21.70
C LYS A 113 0.50 -6.49 21.12
N TYR A 114 1.74 -6.44 21.59
CA TYR A 114 2.87 -7.20 21.02
C TYR A 114 3.71 -7.94 22.09
N LEU A 115 3.11 -8.31 23.23
CA LEU A 115 3.86 -8.86 24.38
C LEU A 115 4.63 -10.16 24.07
N ASP A 116 4.18 -10.92 23.09
CA ASP A 116 4.73 -12.23 22.68
C ASP A 116 5.58 -12.15 21.39
N GLY A 117 5.96 -10.94 20.96
CA GLY A 117 6.77 -10.74 19.77
C GLY A 117 7.45 -9.37 19.76
N THR A 118 7.97 -8.98 18.61
CA THR A 118 8.54 -7.64 18.42
C THR A 118 7.45 -6.69 17.94
N SER A 119 7.38 -5.50 18.56
CA SER A 119 6.53 -4.41 18.06
C SER A 119 6.92 -4.04 16.63
N PRO A 120 5.98 -3.91 15.68
CA PRO A 120 6.27 -3.52 14.30
C PRO A 120 7.08 -2.21 14.17
N MET A 121 6.92 -1.28 15.12
CA MET A 121 7.65 0.00 15.16
C MET A 121 9.13 -0.15 15.55
N ALA A 122 9.49 -1.23 16.26
CA ALA A 122 10.84 -1.46 16.77
C ALA A 122 11.80 -1.95 15.68
N TRP A 123 11.28 -2.53 14.59
CA TRP A 123 12.11 -2.94 13.46
C TRP A 123 12.74 -1.73 12.77
N ASN A 124 14.01 -1.86 12.41
CA ASN A 124 14.80 -0.88 11.66
C ASN A 124 15.41 -1.46 10.38
N GLY A 125 15.11 -2.72 10.06
CA GLY A 125 15.65 -3.41 8.90
C GLY A 125 15.10 -4.82 8.74
N SER A 126 15.40 -5.42 7.60
CA SER A 126 14.95 -6.77 7.23
C SER A 126 15.90 -7.86 7.72
N THR A 127 17.16 -7.52 7.98
CA THR A 127 18.25 -8.47 8.32
C THR A 127 17.91 -9.39 9.48
N GLU A 128 17.44 -8.83 10.60
CA GLU A 128 17.09 -9.61 11.80
C GLU A 128 15.87 -10.49 11.55
N ILE A 129 14.87 -9.98 10.82
CA ILE A 129 13.64 -10.71 10.49
C ILE A 129 13.96 -11.92 9.62
N LEU A 130 14.71 -11.72 8.53
CA LEU A 130 15.08 -12.79 7.61
C LEU A 130 16.05 -13.79 8.27
N SER A 131 16.99 -13.34 9.08
CA SER A 131 17.87 -14.26 9.83
C SER A 131 17.07 -15.16 10.78
N LYS A 132 16.08 -14.62 11.51
CA LYS A 132 15.18 -15.42 12.35
C LYS A 132 14.36 -16.40 11.51
N TYR A 133 13.83 -15.94 10.37
CA TYR A 133 13.07 -16.81 9.48
C TYR A 133 13.91 -17.96 8.92
N ALA A 134 15.14 -17.68 8.45
CA ALA A 134 16.07 -18.70 7.98
C ALA A 134 16.42 -19.72 9.06
N GLN A 135 16.73 -19.23 10.27
CA GLN A 135 17.12 -20.08 11.40
C GLN A 135 16.00 -21.02 11.85
N TYR A 136 14.76 -20.52 11.93
CA TYR A 136 13.65 -21.28 12.53
C TYR A 136 12.67 -21.85 11.51
N CYS A 137 12.75 -21.45 10.24
CA CYS A 137 11.80 -21.78 9.17
C CYS A 137 10.34 -21.57 9.60
N SER A 138 10.08 -20.54 10.41
CA SER A 138 8.77 -20.25 10.97
C SER A 138 8.47 -18.74 10.98
N PRO A 139 7.19 -18.34 10.88
CA PRO A 139 6.82 -16.92 10.80
C PRO A 139 7.31 -16.10 12.00
N VAL A 140 7.81 -14.89 11.71
CA VAL A 140 8.34 -13.93 12.68
C VAL A 140 7.24 -12.96 13.12
N ARG A 141 7.13 -12.74 14.43
CA ARG A 141 6.17 -11.81 15.06
C ARG A 141 6.84 -10.45 15.35
N TYR A 142 6.29 -9.30 14.99
CA TYR A 142 5.14 -9.03 14.13
C TYR A 142 5.49 -8.00 13.05
N GLY A 143 4.69 -7.94 11.99
CA GLY A 143 4.80 -6.96 10.90
C GLY A 143 3.55 -6.09 10.75
N GLN A 144 3.76 -4.92 10.14
CA GLN A 144 2.75 -4.01 9.59
C GLN A 144 3.22 -3.57 8.19
N CYS A 145 2.44 -2.78 7.43
CA CYS A 145 2.68 -2.57 6.00
C CYS A 145 4.11 -2.15 5.65
N TRP A 146 4.73 -1.21 6.39
CA TRP A 146 6.12 -0.82 6.14
C TRP A 146 7.14 -1.95 6.41
N VAL A 147 6.85 -2.84 7.36
CA VAL A 147 7.69 -4.01 7.66
C VAL A 147 7.56 -5.03 6.52
N PHE A 148 6.34 -5.29 6.05
CA PHE A 148 6.11 -6.15 4.89
C PHE A 148 6.80 -5.58 3.64
N SER A 149 6.66 -4.27 3.39
CA SER A 149 7.28 -3.57 2.28
C SER A 149 8.82 -3.63 2.33
N GLY A 150 9.42 -3.40 3.51
CA GLY A 150 10.86 -3.51 3.71
C GLY A 150 11.39 -4.91 3.44
N VAL A 151 10.74 -5.94 3.99
CA VAL A 151 11.17 -7.34 3.82
C VAL A 151 10.95 -7.84 2.39
N LEU A 152 9.82 -7.51 1.76
CA LEU A 152 9.60 -7.86 0.34
C LEU A 152 10.64 -7.17 -0.56
N CYS A 153 10.94 -5.88 -0.32
CA CYS A 153 12.00 -5.18 -1.05
C CYS A 153 13.35 -5.88 -0.91
N THR A 154 13.74 -6.26 0.31
CA THR A 154 14.98 -7.01 0.55
C THR A 154 15.02 -8.29 -0.27
N VAL A 155 13.98 -9.12 -0.18
CA VAL A 155 13.98 -10.43 -0.85
C VAL A 155 14.02 -10.27 -2.37
N LEU A 156 13.29 -9.30 -2.94
CA LEU A 156 13.35 -8.98 -4.38
C LEU A 156 14.77 -8.57 -4.80
N ARG A 157 15.41 -7.65 -4.06
CA ARG A 157 16.79 -7.22 -4.37
C ARG A 157 17.80 -8.35 -4.20
N THR A 158 17.66 -9.21 -3.18
CA THR A 158 18.52 -10.38 -2.96
C THR A 158 18.53 -11.30 -4.18
N ILE A 159 17.37 -11.51 -4.83
CA ILE A 159 17.26 -12.37 -6.02
C ILE A 159 17.43 -11.61 -7.34
N GLY A 160 17.89 -10.36 -7.30
CA GLY A 160 18.25 -9.56 -8.48
C GLY A 160 17.08 -8.86 -9.18
N ILE A 161 15.87 -8.85 -8.61
CA ILE A 161 14.74 -8.08 -9.14
C ILE A 161 14.86 -6.63 -8.62
N PRO A 162 15.03 -5.62 -9.48
CA PRO A 162 15.10 -4.23 -9.03
C PRO A 162 13.78 -3.81 -8.38
N SER A 163 13.85 -3.25 -7.18
CA SER A 163 12.65 -2.88 -6.41
C SER A 163 12.82 -1.63 -5.57
N ARG A 164 11.70 -0.98 -5.23
CA ARG A 164 11.66 0.17 -4.31
C ARG A 164 10.42 0.12 -3.41
N CYS A 165 10.52 0.72 -2.22
CA CYS A 165 9.40 0.86 -1.29
C CYS A 165 8.59 2.11 -1.67
N ILE A 166 7.26 1.99 -1.64
CA ILE A 166 6.33 3.07 -1.92
C ILE A 166 5.49 3.32 -0.68
N THR A 167 5.21 4.59 -0.38
CA THR A 167 4.22 5.01 0.61
C THR A 167 3.10 5.77 -0.09
N ASN A 168 1.85 5.36 0.13
CA ASN A 168 0.65 6.08 -0.29
C ASN A 168 -0.06 6.69 0.92
N TYR A 169 -0.29 8.00 0.91
CA TYR A 169 -1.02 8.72 1.96
C TYR A 169 -2.51 8.82 1.63
N SER A 170 -3.34 8.68 2.66
CA SER A 170 -4.79 8.49 2.51
C SER A 170 -5.10 7.29 1.60
N SER A 171 -4.58 6.11 1.95
CA SER A 171 -4.75 4.87 1.17
C SER A 171 -6.05 4.20 1.58
N LEU A 172 -6.93 3.94 0.62
CA LEU A 172 -8.12 3.16 0.90
C LEU A 172 -7.73 1.69 1.01
N HIS A 173 -8.01 1.07 2.14
CA HIS A 173 -8.11 -0.38 2.22
C HIS A 173 -9.57 -0.74 1.92
N ASP A 174 -9.83 -0.93 0.63
CA ASP A 174 -11.09 -1.40 0.07
C ASP A 174 -11.20 -2.91 0.25
N THR A 175 -12.40 -3.42 0.51
CA THR A 175 -12.65 -4.85 0.74
C THR A 175 -13.52 -5.50 -0.34
N ASP A 176 -14.11 -4.73 -1.25
CA ASP A 176 -15.00 -5.27 -2.28
C ASP A 176 -14.58 -4.92 -3.72
N GLY A 177 -13.51 -4.14 -3.88
CA GLY A 177 -12.98 -3.74 -5.19
C GLY A 177 -13.84 -2.67 -5.86
N SER A 178 -14.76 -2.05 -5.10
CA SER A 178 -15.53 -0.93 -5.59
C SER A 178 -14.66 0.32 -5.67
N LEU A 179 -14.88 1.14 -6.69
CA LEU A 179 -14.23 2.46 -6.80
C LEU A 179 -14.80 3.48 -5.79
N LYS A 180 -15.38 3.01 -4.69
CA LYS A 180 -16.18 3.80 -3.75
C LYS A 180 -15.75 3.48 -2.32
N TRP A 181 -15.47 4.52 -1.55
CA TRP A 181 -15.39 4.43 -0.11
C TRP A 181 -16.70 4.91 0.50
N GLU A 182 -17.57 3.98 0.88
CA GLU A 182 -18.93 4.30 1.33
C GLU A 182 -19.00 4.60 2.83
N ILE A 183 -19.57 5.75 3.18
CA ILE A 183 -19.80 6.20 4.54
C ILE A 183 -21.31 6.34 4.77
N TYR A 184 -21.85 5.49 5.64
CA TYR A 184 -23.26 5.52 6.00
C TYR A 184 -23.49 6.40 7.23
N LEU A 185 -24.45 7.32 7.13
CA LEU A 185 -24.82 8.27 8.18
C LEU A 185 -26.26 8.03 8.63
N ASP A 186 -26.51 8.13 9.94
CA ASP A 186 -27.86 8.14 10.48
C ASP A 186 -28.61 9.45 10.14
N SER A 187 -29.88 9.54 10.50
CA SER A 187 -30.71 10.74 10.24
C SER A 187 -30.20 12.01 10.97
N ASN A 188 -29.27 11.87 11.91
CA ASN A 188 -28.62 12.96 12.64
C ASN A 188 -27.19 13.22 12.13
N PHE A 189 -26.81 12.68 10.97
CA PHE A 189 -25.47 12.79 10.38
C PHE A 189 -24.35 12.13 11.18
N ASN A 190 -24.66 11.24 12.12
CA ASN A 190 -23.64 10.48 12.82
C ASN A 190 -23.21 9.27 11.97
N PRO A 191 -21.91 8.95 11.89
CA PRO A 191 -21.44 7.75 11.22
C PRO A 191 -22.05 6.48 11.83
N ILE A 192 -22.59 5.63 10.98
CA ILE A 192 -22.99 4.27 11.34
C ILE A 192 -21.76 3.40 11.14
N SER A 193 -21.38 2.65 12.18
CA SER A 193 -20.26 1.69 12.07
C SER A 193 -20.62 0.62 11.03
N THR A 194 -20.02 0.72 9.85
CA THR A 194 -20.01 -0.33 8.84
C THR A 194 -18.70 -1.11 8.99
N ALA A 195 -18.79 -2.43 8.86
CA ALA A 195 -17.61 -3.27 8.67
C ALA A 195 -17.25 -3.24 7.18
N GLY A 196 -15.97 -3.19 6.84
CA GLY A 196 -15.51 -3.20 5.44
C GLY A 196 -14.29 -2.31 5.27
N ASP A 197 -14.51 -1.07 4.87
CA ASP A 197 -13.42 -0.23 4.37
C ASP A 197 -12.89 0.76 5.40
N SER A 198 -11.58 0.98 5.35
CA SER A 198 -10.92 2.01 6.16
C SER A 198 -9.91 2.77 5.31
N CYS A 199 -9.83 4.08 5.50
CA CYS A 199 -8.76 4.87 4.93
C CYS A 199 -7.61 4.91 5.93
N TRP A 200 -6.46 4.40 5.50
CA TRP A 200 -5.23 4.41 6.27
C TRP A 200 -4.53 5.76 6.04
N ASN A 201 -4.02 6.36 7.11
CA ASN A 201 -3.22 7.59 7.05
C ASN A 201 -2.09 7.43 6.03
N PHE A 202 -1.44 6.26 6.05
CA PHE A 202 -0.54 5.82 5.01
C PHE A 202 -0.57 4.30 4.87
N HIS A 203 -0.21 3.81 3.69
CA HIS A 203 0.01 2.41 3.40
C HIS A 203 1.31 2.25 2.61
N CYS A 204 2.02 1.14 2.82
CA CYS A 204 3.29 0.88 2.17
C CYS A 204 3.23 -0.41 1.34
N TRP A 205 3.65 -0.33 0.08
CA TRP A 205 3.83 -1.46 -0.82
C TRP A 205 5.19 -1.39 -1.52
N ASN A 206 5.40 -2.19 -2.56
CA ASN A 206 6.61 -2.20 -3.36
C ASN A 206 6.32 -1.99 -4.83
N GLU A 207 7.28 -1.42 -5.55
CA GLU A 207 7.36 -1.56 -7.00
C GLU A 207 8.53 -2.47 -7.35
N ALA A 208 8.34 -3.37 -8.33
CA ALA A 208 9.38 -4.18 -8.93
C ALA A 208 9.48 -3.90 -10.44
N TRP A 209 10.70 -3.78 -10.97
CA TRP A 209 10.93 -3.52 -12.39
C TRP A 209 10.96 -4.83 -13.19
N ILE A 210 9.92 -5.07 -14.00
CA ILE A 210 9.69 -6.35 -14.67
C ILE A 210 9.09 -6.12 -16.07
N LYS A 211 9.55 -6.88 -17.07
CA LYS A 211 8.88 -7.00 -18.38
C LYS A 211 7.60 -7.81 -18.26
N ARG A 212 6.53 -7.35 -18.91
CA ARG A 212 5.19 -7.94 -18.86
C ARG A 212 4.81 -8.57 -20.20
N ALA A 213 5.58 -9.56 -20.62
CA ALA A 213 5.34 -10.29 -21.87
C ALA A 213 3.95 -10.98 -21.90
N ASP A 214 3.36 -11.25 -20.73
CA ASP A 214 2.02 -11.82 -20.55
C ASP A 214 0.88 -10.86 -20.93
N ILE A 215 1.09 -9.53 -20.82
CA ILE A 215 0.07 -8.51 -21.09
C ILE A 215 0.51 -7.42 -22.09
N GLY A 216 1.74 -7.53 -22.62
CA GLY A 216 2.28 -6.67 -23.67
C GLY A 216 3.22 -5.57 -23.17
N SER A 217 4.15 -5.14 -24.03
CA SER A 217 5.28 -4.28 -23.67
C SER A 217 4.93 -2.87 -23.19
N ASN A 218 3.70 -2.40 -23.44
CA ASN A 218 3.22 -1.13 -22.88
C ASN A 218 3.12 -1.17 -21.34
N HIS A 219 3.11 -2.38 -20.77
CA HIS A 219 3.02 -2.61 -19.33
C HIS A 219 4.36 -2.93 -18.68
N ASP A 220 5.47 -2.96 -19.44
CA ASP A 220 6.82 -3.16 -18.91
C ASP A 220 7.21 -2.06 -17.90
N GLY A 221 8.14 -2.39 -17.02
CA GLY A 221 8.71 -1.46 -16.04
C GLY A 221 8.15 -1.70 -14.65
N TRP A 222 7.83 -0.63 -13.92
CA TRP A 222 7.39 -0.71 -12.52
C TRP A 222 6.03 -1.39 -12.37
N GLN A 223 6.03 -2.48 -11.60
CA GLN A 223 4.84 -3.24 -11.20
C GLN A 223 4.64 -3.14 -9.69
N VAL A 224 3.43 -2.82 -9.27
CA VAL A 224 3.05 -2.79 -7.85
C VAL A 224 2.92 -4.21 -7.32
N LEU A 225 3.54 -4.45 -6.17
CA LEU A 225 3.45 -5.67 -5.36
C LEU A 225 3.16 -5.26 -3.93
N ASP A 226 2.20 -5.92 -3.28
CA ASP A 226 1.94 -5.70 -1.86
C ASP A 226 1.89 -7.03 -1.12
N ALA A 227 2.75 -7.13 -0.11
CA ALA A 227 2.83 -8.28 0.78
C ALA A 227 1.92 -8.14 2.01
N THR A 228 1.33 -6.97 2.24
CA THR A 228 0.38 -6.75 3.32
C THR A 228 -0.88 -7.58 3.04
N PRO A 229 -1.34 -8.43 3.97
CA PRO A 229 -2.49 -9.30 3.74
C PRO A 229 -3.80 -8.52 3.87
N GLN A 230 -4.09 -7.67 2.89
CA GLN A 230 -5.31 -6.87 2.79
C GLN A 230 -6.42 -7.69 2.15
N GLU A 231 -6.22 -8.12 0.90
CA GLU A 231 -7.22 -8.85 0.11
C GLU A 231 -6.71 -10.16 -0.49
N ARG A 232 -7.66 -11.06 -0.78
CA ARG A 232 -7.35 -12.36 -1.40
C ARG A 232 -7.42 -12.26 -2.93
N SER A 233 -6.31 -12.52 -3.60
CA SER A 233 -6.26 -12.63 -5.07
C SER A 233 -6.03 -14.08 -5.51
N GLY A 234 -7.03 -14.66 -6.19
CA GLY A 234 -7.02 -16.08 -6.54
C GLY A 234 -6.98 -17.00 -5.32
N GLY A 235 -7.69 -16.60 -4.25
CA GLY A 235 -7.83 -17.36 -3.02
C GLY A 235 -6.70 -17.22 -2.00
N LEU A 236 -5.63 -16.46 -2.29
CA LEU A 236 -4.48 -16.26 -1.41
C LEU A 236 -4.28 -14.78 -1.09
N TYR A 237 -3.77 -14.45 0.10
CA TYR A 237 -3.35 -13.09 0.46
C TYR A 237 -2.08 -12.69 -0.29
N ARG A 238 -2.28 -12.11 -1.47
CA ARG A 238 -1.21 -11.64 -2.38
C ARG A 238 -1.77 -10.55 -3.27
N LEU A 239 -0.90 -9.63 -3.69
CA LEU A 239 -1.27 -8.56 -4.59
C LEU A 239 -0.15 -8.31 -5.61
N GLY A 240 -0.57 -8.19 -6.88
CA GLY A 240 0.30 -7.85 -8.00
C GLY A 240 0.98 -9.06 -8.65
N PRO A 241 1.86 -8.84 -9.64
CA PRO A 241 2.34 -7.55 -10.13
C PRO A 241 1.28 -6.77 -10.92
N ALA A 242 0.90 -5.60 -10.42
CA ALA A 242 -0.04 -4.68 -11.08
C ALA A 242 0.74 -3.63 -11.87
N SER A 243 0.51 -3.52 -13.18
CA SER A 243 1.25 -2.56 -14.03
C SER A 243 0.95 -1.13 -13.62
N LYS A 244 1.98 -0.35 -13.25
CA LYS A 244 1.79 1.08 -12.93
C LYS A 244 1.20 1.86 -14.09
N PHE A 245 1.58 1.51 -15.33
CA PHE A 245 0.97 2.09 -16.51
C PHE A 245 -0.54 1.82 -16.58
N ALA A 246 -0.95 0.58 -16.31
CA ALA A 246 -2.38 0.20 -16.30
C ALA A 246 -3.14 0.95 -15.20
N ILE A 247 -2.57 1.05 -13.99
CA ILE A 247 -3.13 1.82 -12.87
C ILE A 247 -3.32 3.28 -13.29
N ARG A 248 -2.27 3.93 -13.80
CA ARG A 248 -2.34 5.32 -14.25
C ARG A 248 -3.43 5.55 -15.32
N LYS A 249 -3.60 4.58 -16.21
CA LYS A 249 -4.56 4.64 -17.32
C LYS A 249 -5.95 4.10 -16.96
N GLY A 250 -6.20 3.72 -15.71
CA GLY A 250 -7.50 3.18 -15.30
C GLY A 250 -7.89 1.87 -15.99
N LEU A 251 -6.91 1.08 -16.46
CA LEU A 251 -7.15 -0.20 -17.15
C LEU A 251 -7.36 -1.33 -16.12
N THR A 252 -8.41 -1.21 -15.29
CA THR A 252 -8.66 -2.04 -14.10
C THR A 252 -8.84 -3.53 -14.39
N SER A 253 -9.19 -3.90 -15.62
CA SER A 253 -9.34 -5.29 -16.05
C SER A 253 -8.00 -5.98 -16.37
N VAL A 254 -6.88 -5.24 -16.43
CA VAL A 254 -5.55 -5.80 -16.71
C VAL A 254 -5.07 -6.59 -15.49
N PRO A 255 -4.61 -7.84 -15.65
CA PRO A 255 -4.04 -8.58 -14.54
C PRO A 255 -2.62 -8.06 -14.19
N TYR A 256 -2.16 -8.19 -12.95
CA TYR A 256 -2.87 -8.71 -11.79
C TYR A 256 -3.33 -7.55 -10.91
N ASP A 257 -4.50 -7.66 -10.30
CA ASP A 257 -4.96 -6.80 -9.19
C ASP A 257 -4.96 -5.28 -9.47
N VAL A 258 -4.95 -4.85 -10.74
CA VAL A 258 -4.91 -3.44 -11.12
C VAL A 258 -6.12 -2.68 -10.59
N GLY A 259 -7.32 -3.27 -10.63
CA GLY A 259 -8.53 -2.66 -10.10
C GLY A 259 -8.43 -2.32 -8.61
N PHE A 260 -7.85 -3.22 -7.81
CA PHE A 260 -7.67 -3.00 -6.37
C PHE A 260 -6.69 -1.85 -6.11
N VAL A 261 -5.49 -1.90 -6.70
CA VAL A 261 -4.49 -0.82 -6.53
C VAL A 261 -5.03 0.51 -7.06
N PHE A 262 -5.82 0.47 -8.14
CA PHE A 262 -6.48 1.66 -8.65
C PHE A 262 -7.47 2.23 -7.65
N ALA A 263 -8.29 1.40 -6.99
CA ALA A 263 -9.22 1.84 -5.95
C ALA A 263 -8.48 2.48 -4.76
N GLU A 264 -7.38 1.88 -4.30
CA GLU A 264 -6.54 2.40 -3.19
C GLU A 264 -6.12 3.85 -3.39
N VAL A 265 -5.87 4.25 -4.64
CA VAL A 265 -5.41 5.59 -4.99
C VAL A 265 -6.49 6.49 -5.61
N ASN A 266 -7.54 5.97 -6.25
CA ASN A 266 -8.49 6.77 -7.07
C ASN A 266 -9.96 6.69 -6.63
N ALA A 267 -10.33 5.83 -5.67
CA ALA A 267 -11.72 5.72 -5.25
C ALA A 267 -12.27 7.06 -4.72
N ASP A 268 -13.58 7.22 -4.81
CA ASP A 268 -14.28 8.38 -4.26
C ASP A 268 -14.91 8.07 -2.93
N LYS A 269 -14.89 9.06 -2.03
CA LYS A 269 -15.59 8.95 -0.75
C LYS A 269 -17.06 9.33 -0.93
N VAL A 270 -17.95 8.36 -0.80
CA VAL A 270 -19.40 8.53 -1.00
C VAL A 270 -20.11 8.47 0.34
N PHE A 271 -20.93 9.47 0.64
CA PHE A 271 -21.73 9.51 1.85
C PHE A 271 -23.17 9.16 1.52
N PHE A 272 -23.76 8.26 2.31
CA PHE A 272 -25.15 7.88 2.25
C PHE A 272 -25.87 8.29 3.52
N LEU A 273 -26.98 9.02 3.40
CA LEU A 273 -27.78 9.49 4.54
C LEU A 273 -29.05 8.67 4.69
N ARG A 274 -29.30 8.19 5.92
CA ARG A 274 -30.52 7.47 6.26
C ARG A 274 -31.75 8.38 6.17
N GLN A 275 -32.71 7.95 5.38
CA GLN A 275 -33.99 8.63 5.17
C GLN A 275 -35.02 8.23 6.24
N PRO A 276 -36.11 9.01 6.42
CA PRO A 276 -37.18 8.68 7.37
C PRO A 276 -37.85 7.32 7.14
N ASP A 277 -37.89 6.85 5.91
CA ASP A 277 -38.43 5.52 5.53
C ASP A 277 -37.45 4.37 5.82
N GLY A 278 -36.25 4.67 6.34
CA GLY A 278 -35.20 3.71 6.66
C GLY A 278 -34.24 3.39 5.51
N SER A 279 -34.51 3.86 4.28
CA SER A 279 -33.61 3.71 3.13
C SER A 279 -32.37 4.61 3.25
N PHE A 280 -31.34 4.34 2.45
CA PHE A 280 -30.17 5.21 2.32
C PHE A 280 -30.18 5.90 0.97
N LYS A 281 -29.87 7.20 0.95
CA LYS A 281 -29.69 7.97 -0.29
C LYS A 281 -28.32 8.63 -0.32
N GLN A 282 -27.73 8.70 -1.50
CA GLN A 282 -26.49 9.43 -1.73
C GLN A 282 -26.69 10.89 -1.30
N TYR A 283 -25.83 11.34 -0.40
CA TYR A 283 -25.87 12.67 0.21
C TYR A 283 -24.71 13.54 -0.30
N MET A 284 -23.51 12.97 -0.41
CA MET A 284 -22.30 13.71 -0.76
C MET A 284 -21.29 12.78 -1.43
N VAL A 285 -20.58 13.30 -2.43
CA VAL A 285 -19.38 12.65 -2.98
C VAL A 285 -18.20 13.59 -2.76
N LYS A 286 -17.10 13.09 -2.20
CA LYS A 286 -15.83 13.79 -2.16
C LYS A 286 -14.83 13.07 -3.06
N LYS A 287 -14.36 13.79 -4.06
CA LYS A 287 -13.44 13.31 -5.10
C LYS A 287 -12.02 13.68 -4.72
N ASN A 288 -11.03 12.85 -5.08
CA ASN A 288 -9.59 13.06 -4.79
C ASN A 288 -9.21 13.13 -3.29
N GLU A 289 -9.97 12.52 -2.40
CA GLU A 289 -9.59 12.43 -0.98
C GLU A 289 -8.62 11.28 -0.70
N LEU A 290 -8.51 10.33 -1.63
CA LEU A 290 -7.64 9.15 -1.52
C LEU A 290 -6.42 9.30 -2.41
N GLY A 291 -5.34 8.60 -2.07
CA GLY A 291 -4.07 8.64 -2.78
C GLY A 291 -3.58 10.07 -3.03
N ARG A 292 -3.51 10.86 -1.96
CA ARG A 292 -3.23 12.30 -2.02
C ARG A 292 -1.75 12.60 -2.28
N MET A 293 -0.88 11.69 -1.85
CA MET A 293 0.55 11.79 -2.02
C MET A 293 1.15 10.38 -2.03
N ILE A 294 1.97 10.09 -3.03
CA ILE A 294 2.66 8.79 -3.19
C ILE A 294 4.16 9.06 -3.28
N LEU A 295 4.90 8.55 -2.30
CA LEU A 295 6.32 8.84 -2.12
C LEU A 295 7.19 7.58 -2.26
N THR A 296 8.42 7.81 -2.69
CA THR A 296 9.51 6.82 -2.61
C THR A 296 10.84 7.54 -2.30
N LYS A 297 11.88 6.78 -1.99
CA LYS A 297 13.22 7.34 -1.82
C LYS A 297 13.75 7.79 -3.17
N GLY A 298 14.28 9.01 -3.22
CA GLY A 298 14.86 9.58 -4.42
C GLY A 298 16.03 8.76 -4.95
N ARG A 299 16.09 8.63 -6.27
CA ARG A 299 17.16 7.91 -6.97
C ARG A 299 18.55 8.41 -6.55
N ASN A 300 19.38 7.54 -5.98
CA ASN A 300 20.74 7.86 -5.52
C ASN A 300 20.80 9.13 -4.63
N SER A 301 19.70 9.45 -3.94
CA SER A 301 19.57 10.59 -3.03
C SER A 301 18.94 10.13 -1.73
N ASP A 302 19.15 10.94 -0.69
CA ASP A 302 18.47 10.82 0.60
C ASP A 302 17.16 11.59 0.67
N ASP A 303 16.85 12.35 -0.37
CA ASP A 303 15.61 13.11 -0.50
C ASP A 303 14.42 12.18 -0.80
N LEU A 304 13.23 12.66 -0.48
CA LEU A 304 11.98 12.04 -0.93
C LEU A 304 11.68 12.41 -2.38
N GLU A 305 11.04 11.49 -3.09
CA GLU A 305 10.56 11.67 -4.46
C GLU A 305 9.04 11.47 -4.48
N ASP A 306 8.30 12.48 -4.97
CA ASP A 306 6.86 12.42 -5.16
C ASP A 306 6.54 11.86 -6.55
N ILE A 307 5.99 10.64 -6.55
CA ILE A 307 5.59 9.89 -7.75
C ILE A 307 4.06 9.83 -7.90
N THR A 308 3.30 10.67 -7.20
CA THR A 308 1.82 10.70 -7.25
C THR A 308 1.30 10.79 -8.68
N LYS A 309 1.95 11.64 -9.49
CA LYS A 309 1.60 11.83 -10.88
C LYS A 309 1.82 10.57 -11.71
N GLU A 310 2.64 9.61 -11.30
CA GLU A 310 2.84 8.35 -12.01
C GLU A 310 1.68 7.36 -11.83
N TYR A 311 0.90 7.49 -10.75
CA TYR A 311 -0.25 6.63 -10.44
C TYR A 311 -1.59 7.25 -10.85
N LYS A 312 -1.67 8.57 -10.90
CA LYS A 312 -2.93 9.30 -11.13
C LYS A 312 -2.74 10.35 -12.22
N CYS A 313 -3.66 10.39 -13.17
CA CYS A 313 -3.81 11.51 -14.10
C CYS A 313 -4.68 12.62 -13.47
N ASN A 314 -4.88 13.72 -14.19
CA ASN A 314 -5.89 14.70 -13.80
C ASN A 314 -7.28 14.03 -13.76
N GLN A 315 -8.21 14.58 -12.97
CA GLN A 315 -9.53 13.96 -12.76
C GLN A 315 -10.29 13.66 -14.04
N GLU A 316 -10.20 14.55 -15.03
CA GLU A 316 -10.92 14.46 -16.29
C GLU A 316 -10.38 13.31 -17.15
N GLU A 317 -9.06 13.15 -17.23
CA GLU A 317 -8.41 12.02 -17.90
C GLU A 317 -8.67 10.69 -17.20
N THR A 318 -8.53 10.65 -15.87
CA THR A 318 -8.82 9.45 -15.08
C THR A 318 -10.28 9.03 -15.27
N MET A 319 -11.20 9.98 -15.40
CA MET A 319 -12.62 9.71 -15.65
C MET A 319 -12.88 9.19 -17.06
N ASN A 320 -12.32 9.84 -18.08
CA ASN A 320 -12.50 9.42 -19.47
C ASN A 320 -11.92 8.02 -19.75
N SER A 321 -10.97 7.56 -18.93
CA SER A 321 -10.42 6.21 -19.03
C SER A 321 -11.18 5.13 -18.25
N LEU A 322 -12.03 5.53 -17.29
CA LEU A 322 -12.82 4.58 -16.51
C LEU A 322 -14.02 4.12 -17.34
N ILE A 323 -14.07 2.82 -17.65
CA ILE A 323 -15.19 2.17 -18.34
C ILE A 323 -16.32 1.83 -17.34
N ASP A 324 -16.13 2.08 -16.05
CA ASP A 324 -17.12 1.81 -15.00
C ASP A 324 -18.30 2.80 -15.08
N LEU A 325 -19.38 2.33 -15.71
CA LEU A 325 -20.63 3.07 -15.87
C LEU A 325 -21.27 3.38 -14.51
N GLU A 326 -21.16 2.49 -13.53
CA GLU A 326 -21.80 2.66 -12.22
C GLU A 326 -21.11 3.76 -11.40
N HIS A 327 -19.77 3.76 -11.40
CA HIS A 327 -18.98 4.84 -10.79
C HIS A 327 -19.22 6.19 -11.50
N SER A 328 -19.34 6.17 -12.83
CA SER A 328 -19.65 7.37 -13.63
C SER A 328 -21.04 7.94 -13.30
N GLU A 329 -22.07 7.08 -13.22
CA GLU A 329 -23.43 7.48 -12.85
C GLU A 329 -23.51 8.02 -11.43
N MET A 330 -22.80 7.42 -10.47
CA MET A 330 -22.72 7.89 -9.09
C MET A 330 -22.17 9.31 -8.99
N ARG A 331 -21.12 9.64 -9.76
CA ARG A 331 -20.59 11.01 -9.85
C ARG A 331 -21.56 11.99 -10.51
N MET A 332 -22.38 11.55 -11.49
CA MET A 332 -23.36 12.40 -12.17
C MET A 332 -24.63 12.65 -11.34
N ASN A 333 -25.03 11.69 -10.51
CA ASN A 333 -26.15 11.80 -9.59
C ASN A 333 -25.84 12.62 -8.32
N GLU A 334 -24.72 13.35 -8.31
CA GLU A 334 -24.41 14.31 -7.27
C GLU A 334 -25.55 15.34 -7.18
N MET A 335 -26.39 15.23 -6.15
CA MET A 335 -27.20 16.36 -5.72
C MET A 335 -26.22 17.51 -5.51
N THR A 336 -26.26 18.50 -6.39
CA THR A 336 -25.40 19.67 -6.30
C THR A 336 -25.83 20.47 -5.08
N ILE A 337 -25.42 20.03 -3.89
CA ILE A 337 -25.51 20.83 -2.68
C ILE A 337 -24.52 21.96 -2.91
N ASN A 338 -25.02 23.10 -3.38
CA ASN A 338 -24.20 24.27 -3.64
C ASN A 338 -23.70 24.78 -2.28
N ARG A 339 -22.46 24.39 -1.92
CA ARG A 339 -21.91 24.69 -0.61
C ARG A 339 -21.44 26.12 -0.58
N ASN A 340 -22.30 27.01 -0.12
CA ASN A 340 -21.86 28.31 0.35
C ASN A 340 -21.04 28.18 1.65
N ILE A 341 -21.19 27.06 2.38
CA ILE A 341 -20.50 26.83 3.66
C ILE A 341 -19.19 26.07 3.45
N VAL A 342 -18.08 26.66 3.89
CA VAL A 342 -16.75 26.03 3.93
C VAL A 342 -16.28 25.89 5.38
N ILE A 343 -15.92 24.67 5.77
CA ILE A 343 -15.39 24.32 7.09
C ILE A 343 -13.90 24.00 6.97
N LYS A 344 -13.05 24.63 7.79
CA LYS A 344 -11.62 24.33 7.90
C LYS A 344 -11.26 24.05 9.34
N VAL A 345 -10.42 23.04 9.57
CA VAL A 345 -9.82 22.77 10.88
C VAL A 345 -8.38 23.28 10.83
N LEU A 346 -8.05 24.18 11.74
CA LEU A 346 -6.70 24.73 11.90
C LEU A 346 -6.10 24.15 13.18
N CYS A 347 -5.02 23.39 13.04
CA CYS A 347 -4.26 22.84 14.16
C CYS A 347 -2.75 23.08 13.94
N PRO A 348 -1.93 23.08 15.01
CA PRO A 348 -0.49 23.10 14.87
C PRO A 348 0.01 21.96 13.99
N SER A 349 1.04 22.22 13.19
CA SER A 349 1.69 21.21 12.34
C SER A 349 2.48 20.17 13.13
N PHE A 350 2.75 20.43 14.41
CA PHE A 350 3.41 19.52 15.33
C PHE A 350 2.90 19.75 16.75
N VAL A 351 2.65 18.66 17.48
CA VAL A 351 2.28 18.67 18.90
C VAL A 351 3.01 17.52 19.57
N SER A 352 3.69 17.79 20.70
CA SER A 352 4.31 16.75 21.51
C SER A 352 3.24 15.93 22.22
N LEU A 353 3.54 14.66 22.52
CA LEU A 353 2.64 13.79 23.31
C LEU A 353 2.36 14.31 24.72
N THR A 354 3.17 15.26 25.21
CA THR A 354 3.04 15.86 26.55
C THR A 354 2.25 17.16 26.56
N ASP A 355 1.98 17.74 25.40
CA ASP A 355 1.43 19.08 25.28
C ASP A 355 -0.08 19.01 25.00
N ASP A 356 -0.81 20.03 25.45
CA ASP A 356 -2.22 20.18 25.11
C ASP A 356 -2.39 20.43 23.60
N LEU A 357 -3.35 19.74 22.98
CA LEU A 357 -3.73 19.96 21.59
C LEU A 357 -4.78 21.08 21.50
N TYR A 358 -4.43 22.17 20.81
CA TYR A 358 -5.35 23.25 20.49
C TYR A 358 -5.68 23.24 19.00
N GLY A 359 -6.94 23.49 18.65
CA GLY A 359 -7.39 23.62 17.27
C GLY A 359 -8.52 24.62 17.14
N THR A 360 -8.69 25.20 15.95
CA THR A 360 -9.77 26.15 15.63
C THR A 360 -10.56 25.64 14.44
N ILE A 361 -11.88 25.53 14.58
CA ILE A 361 -12.78 25.25 13.45
C ILE A 361 -13.26 26.60 12.91
N VAL A 362 -12.92 26.86 11.64
CA VAL A 362 -13.34 28.07 10.92
C VAL A 362 -14.45 27.70 9.96
N VAL A 363 -15.64 28.26 10.17
CA VAL A 363 -16.80 28.11 9.30
C VAL A 363 -17.02 29.43 8.55
N THR A 364 -17.12 29.38 7.22
CA THR A 364 -17.35 30.55 6.36
C THR A 364 -18.54 30.34 5.45
N GLY A 365 -19.23 31.43 5.09
CA GLY A 365 -20.36 31.43 4.16
C GLY A 365 -21.68 30.89 4.74
N LEU A 366 -21.85 31.01 6.05
CA LEU A 366 -23.15 30.91 6.71
C LEU A 366 -24.09 32.01 6.19
N SER A 367 -25.36 31.68 6.05
CA SER A 367 -26.40 32.66 5.72
C SER A 367 -27.32 32.85 6.92
N ASP A 368 -27.81 34.07 7.15
CA ASP A 368 -28.73 34.38 8.25
C ASP A 368 -30.12 33.73 8.11
N LYS A 369 -30.35 32.91 7.09
CA LYS A 369 -31.66 32.37 6.71
C LYS A 369 -31.91 30.93 7.16
N GLU A 370 -30.93 30.24 7.74
CA GLU A 370 -31.04 28.83 8.11
C GLU A 370 -30.46 28.55 9.50
N ASP A 371 -31.20 27.77 10.30
CA ASP A 371 -30.69 27.21 11.56
C ASP A 371 -29.51 26.28 11.24
N SER A 372 -28.32 26.65 11.70
CA SER A 372 -27.09 25.92 11.45
C SER A 372 -26.65 25.15 12.70
N ILE A 373 -26.34 23.86 12.54
CA ILE A 373 -25.79 23.02 13.61
C ILE A 373 -24.35 22.64 13.23
N LEU A 374 -23.40 22.85 14.15
CA LEU A 374 -21.99 22.48 13.96
C LEU A 374 -21.63 21.36 14.92
N LYS A 375 -21.42 20.16 14.39
CA LYS A 375 -20.86 19.05 15.16
C LYS A 375 -19.35 18.99 15.00
N ALA A 376 -18.64 18.83 16.12
CA ALA A 376 -17.19 18.73 16.18
C ALA A 376 -16.78 17.56 17.08
N GLU A 377 -15.94 16.67 16.55
CA GLU A 377 -15.41 15.52 17.29
C GLU A 377 -13.89 15.43 17.10
N ALA A 378 -13.18 15.00 18.14
CA ALA A 378 -11.78 14.56 18.03
C ALA A 378 -11.65 13.11 18.49
N LEU A 379 -10.98 12.29 17.68
CA LEU A 379 -10.83 10.86 17.89
C LEU A 379 -9.35 10.50 17.97
N LEU A 380 -9.00 9.64 18.92
CA LEU A 380 -7.74 8.91 18.87
C LEU A 380 -7.90 7.76 17.88
N VAL A 381 -7.04 7.71 16.88
CA VAL A 381 -7.09 6.71 15.79
C VAL A 381 -5.77 5.98 15.66
N SER A 382 -5.81 4.71 15.24
CA SER A 382 -4.61 4.05 14.69
C SER A 382 -4.28 4.62 13.32
N TYR A 383 -3.07 4.33 12.81
CA TYR A 383 -2.70 4.75 11.45
C TYR A 383 -3.56 4.12 10.35
N THR A 384 -4.27 3.03 10.64
CA THR A 384 -5.23 2.39 9.71
C THR A 384 -6.61 3.06 9.74
N GLY A 385 -6.76 4.20 10.41
CA GLY A 385 -8.03 4.89 10.57
C GLY A 385 -9.00 4.23 11.57
N ARG A 386 -8.56 3.22 12.33
CA ARG A 386 -9.40 2.58 13.35
C ARG A 386 -9.53 3.50 14.56
N ASN A 387 -10.77 3.85 14.90
CA ASN A 387 -11.08 4.59 16.11
C ASN A 387 -10.73 3.77 17.37
N ILE A 388 -9.92 4.38 18.24
CA ILE A 388 -9.52 3.81 19.54
C ILE A 388 -10.42 4.37 20.64
N CYS A 389 -10.55 5.69 20.72
CA CYS A 389 -11.45 6.37 21.65
C CYS A 389 -11.79 7.79 21.19
N LYS A 390 -12.87 8.35 21.74
CA LYS A 390 -13.24 9.75 21.56
C LYS A 390 -12.54 10.62 22.61
N LEU A 391 -11.85 11.66 22.16
CA LEU A 391 -11.14 12.63 23.00
C LEU A 391 -11.97 13.89 23.26
N TYR A 392 -12.80 14.28 22.29
CA TYR A 392 -13.64 15.49 22.36
C TYR A 392 -14.92 15.31 21.55
N ASP A 393 -16.01 15.93 22.01
CA ASP A 393 -17.33 15.96 21.37
C ASP A 393 -18.04 17.29 21.70
N ALA A 394 -18.55 17.98 20.69
CA ALA A 394 -19.38 19.17 20.83
C ALA A 394 -20.39 19.28 19.68
N THR A 395 -21.55 19.86 19.96
CA THR A 395 -22.64 20.13 19.00
C THR A 395 -23.17 21.54 19.18
#